data_AF-A0A5U0QWG0-F1
#
_entry.id   AF-A0A5U0QWG0-F1
#
_cell.length_a   1.000
_cell.length_b   1.000
_cell.length_c   1.000
_cell.angle_alpha   90.00
_cell.angle_beta   90.00
_cell.angle_gamma   90.00
#
_symmetry.space_group_name_H-M   'P 1'
#
loop_
_entity.id
_entity.type
_entity.pdbx_description
1 polymer ?
#
loop_
_entity_poly.entity_id
_entity_poly.type
_entity_poly.pdbx_seq_one_letter_code
_entity_poly.pdbx_strand_id
1 'polypeptide(L)'
;MPITIGRGFLKSEMFSQSAISQRSFFTLLWEKIKDFFCSTRRSAADQYIKELCDVASPPDTQRLFDLFCKLYELSSPSCKEKFHFQHYKDGEYQYTNLCIKDGKDIPLCIVIR
;
A
#
# COMPACT_ATOMS: atom_id res chain seq x y z
N MET A 1 14.66 -3.43 17.40
CA MET A 1 14.42 -1.99 17.61
C MET A 1 13.08 -1.62 16.96
N PRO A 2 12.18 -0.89 17.64
CA PRO A 2 10.89 -0.49 17.06
C PRO A 2 11.09 0.66 16.06
N ILE A 3 10.31 0.63 14.98
CA ILE A 3 10.38 1.60 13.87
C ILE A 3 9.31 2.67 14.12
N THR A 4 9.70 3.94 14.06
CA THR A 4 8.82 5.10 14.29
C THR A 4 8.32 5.65 12.95
N ILE A 5 7.00 5.73 12.74
CA ILE A 5 6.38 6.45 11.61
C ILE A 5 5.31 7.41 12.15
N GLY A 6 5.53 8.71 11.96
CA GLY A 6 4.55 9.78 12.21
C GLY A 6 4.21 10.02 13.69
N ARG A 7 3.61 11.18 14.01
CA ARG A 7 3.15 11.58 15.35
C ARG A 7 1.94 10.76 15.86
N GLY A 8 2.05 9.45 15.83
CA GLY A 8 1.09 8.52 16.38
C GLY A 8 1.82 7.23 16.67
N PHE A 9 2.08 6.95 17.95
CA PHE A 9 2.62 5.69 18.42
C PHE A 9 1.63 4.56 18.10
N LEU A 10 1.72 3.97 16.90
CA LEU A 10 1.17 2.64 16.66
C LEU A 10 2.14 1.64 17.27
N LYS A 11 2.01 1.55 18.60
CA LYS A 11 2.46 0.47 19.46
C LYS A 11 2.26 -0.86 18.72
N SER A 12 3.29 -1.71 18.76
CA SER A 12 3.32 -3.09 18.27
C SER A 12 2.27 -4.00 18.93
N GLU A 13 1.00 -3.65 18.83
CA GLU A 13 -0.15 -4.37 19.36
C GLU A 13 -1.19 -4.51 18.25
N MET A 14 -0.87 -5.13 17.11
CA MET A 14 -1.94 -5.62 16.21
C MET A 14 -1.55 -6.64 15.14
N PHE A 15 -0.34 -7.19 15.12
CA PHE A 15 -0.03 -8.34 14.25
C PHE A 15 -0.62 -9.67 14.76
N SER A 16 -1.43 -9.65 15.82
CA SER A 16 -2.10 -10.81 16.40
C SER A 16 -3.62 -10.81 16.21
N GLN A 17 -4.16 -10.15 15.20
CA GLN A 17 -5.58 -10.26 14.84
C GLN A 17 -5.72 -10.87 13.44
N SER A 18 -5.96 -12.19 13.46
CA SER A 18 -6.91 -12.96 12.64
C SER A 18 -7.32 -12.38 11.29
N ALA A 19 -7.37 -13.20 10.24
CA ALA A 19 -7.87 -12.93 8.87
C ALA A 19 -9.07 -11.94 8.71
N ILE A 20 -9.85 -11.72 9.76
CA ILE A 20 -10.81 -10.62 9.93
C ILE A 20 -10.15 -9.24 9.71
N SER A 21 -8.99 -8.95 10.32
CA SER A 21 -8.29 -7.66 10.15
C SER A 21 -7.74 -7.47 8.74
N GLN A 22 -7.43 -8.54 8.02
CA GLN A 22 -7.01 -8.47 6.61
C GLN A 22 -8.16 -8.16 5.67
N ARG A 23 -9.31 -8.84 5.85
CA ARG A 23 -10.53 -8.47 5.11
C ARG A 23 -10.91 -7.03 5.42
N SER A 24 -10.83 -6.62 6.68
CA SER A 24 -11.07 -5.23 7.07
C SER A 24 -10.09 -4.26 6.40
N PHE A 25 -8.79 -4.56 6.38
CA PHE A 25 -7.79 -3.71 5.71
C PHE A 25 -8.00 -3.64 4.20
N PHE A 26 -8.20 -4.79 3.54
CA PHE A 26 -8.51 -4.87 2.12
C PHE A 26 -9.75 -4.04 1.77
N THR A 27 -10.86 -4.24 2.49
CA THR A 27 -12.11 -3.52 2.22
C THR A 27 -11.95 -2.03 2.45
N LEU A 28 -11.27 -1.61 3.53
CA LEU A 28 -11.03 -0.19 3.81
C LEU A 28 -10.12 0.47 2.76
N LEU A 29 -9.06 -0.22 2.35
CA LEU A 29 -8.15 0.25 1.30
C LEU A 29 -8.91 0.36 -0.03
N TRP A 30 -9.60 -0.70 -0.43
CA TRP A 30 -10.38 -0.74 -1.66
C TRP A 30 -11.40 0.40 -1.74
N GLU A 31 -12.18 0.62 -0.67
CA GLU A 31 -13.17 1.72 -0.65
C GLU A 31 -12.54 3.10 -0.85
N LYS A 32 -11.30 3.31 -0.39
CA LYS A 32 -10.58 4.58 -0.58
C LYS A 32 -9.99 4.76 -1.97
N ILE A 33 -9.57 3.68 -2.63
CA ILE A 33 -8.83 3.76 -3.91
C ILE A 33 -9.60 3.24 -5.12
N LYS A 34 -10.76 2.59 -4.95
CA LYS A 34 -11.57 2.03 -6.05
C LYS A 34 -11.94 3.07 -7.12
N ASP A 35 -12.12 4.32 -6.70
CA ASP A 35 -12.48 5.43 -7.59
C ASP A 35 -11.30 5.96 -8.40
N PHE A 36 -10.08 5.50 -8.09
CA PHE A 36 -8.91 5.83 -8.90
C PHE A 36 -8.86 4.98 -10.17
N PHE A 37 -9.62 3.89 -10.23
CA PHE A 37 -9.65 2.96 -11.36
C PHE A 37 -10.96 3.08 -12.14
N CYS A 38 -10.86 3.10 -13.48
CA CYS A 38 -12.01 2.95 -14.37
C CYS A 38 -12.73 1.61 -14.10
N SER A 39 -14.05 1.56 -14.32
CA SER A 39 -14.88 0.38 -14.07
C SER A 39 -14.36 -0.91 -14.73
N THR A 40 -13.81 -0.81 -15.95
CA THR A 40 -13.20 -1.93 -16.69
C THR A 40 -11.89 -2.44 -16.09
N ARG A 41 -11.19 -1.61 -15.31
CA ARG A 41 -9.88 -1.92 -14.71
C ARG A 41 -9.99 -2.28 -13.22
N ARG A 42 -11.15 -2.04 -12.59
CA ARG A 42 -11.38 -2.33 -11.17
C ARG A 42 -11.18 -3.80 -10.82
N SER A 43 -11.60 -4.72 -11.67
CA SER A 43 -11.41 -6.16 -11.43
C SER A 43 -9.93 -6.55 -11.34
N ALA A 44 -9.08 -6.00 -12.20
CA ALA A 44 -7.64 -6.24 -12.17
C ALA A 44 -6.99 -5.58 -10.93
N ALA A 45 -7.39 -4.35 -10.61
CA ALA A 45 -6.89 -3.66 -9.41
C ALA A 45 -7.27 -4.40 -8.11
N ASP A 46 -8.50 -4.92 -8.02
CA ASP A 46 -8.99 -5.74 -6.91
C ASP A 46 -8.10 -6.99 -6.70
N GLN A 47 -7.73 -7.69 -7.77
CA GLN A 47 -6.83 -8.84 -7.68
C GLN A 47 -5.44 -8.45 -7.17
N TYR A 48 -4.86 -7.35 -7.65
CA TYR A 48 -3.55 -6.88 -7.18
C TYR A 48 -3.57 -6.45 -5.71
N ILE A 49 -4.65 -5.82 -5.25
CA ILE A 49 -4.78 -5.41 -3.85
C ILE A 49 -5.01 -6.63 -2.95
N LYS A 50 -5.74 -7.65 -3.43
CA LYS A 50 -5.87 -8.94 -2.72
C LYS A 50 -4.52 -9.62 -2.55
N GLU A 51 -3.72 -9.67 -3.61
CA GLU A 51 -2.36 -10.23 -3.55
C GLU A 51 -1.47 -9.44 -2.59
N LEU A 52 -1.56 -8.11 -2.61
CA LEU A 52 -0.82 -7.23 -1.69
C LEU A 52 -1.20 -7.44 -0.22
N CYS A 53 -2.45 -7.79 0.05
CA CYS A 53 -2.96 -8.03 1.40
C CYS A 53 -2.92 -9.51 1.81
N ASP A 54 -2.35 -10.39 0.99
CA ASP A 54 -2.27 -11.83 1.29
C ASP A 54 -1.19 -12.08 2.35
N VAL A 55 -1.61 -12.54 3.52
CA VAL A 55 -0.70 -12.87 4.63
C VAL A 55 -0.38 -14.37 4.66
N ALA A 56 -1.15 -15.20 3.94
CA ALA A 56 -0.81 -16.62 3.79
C ALA A 56 0.44 -16.78 2.91
N SER A 57 0.58 -15.91 1.91
CA SER A 57 1.75 -15.85 1.04
C SER A 57 2.14 -14.39 0.78
N PRO A 58 2.82 -13.73 1.73
CA PRO A 58 3.19 -12.32 1.58
C PRO A 58 4.11 -12.13 0.37
N PRO A 59 3.82 -11.16 -0.51
CA PRO A 59 4.67 -10.88 -1.66
C PRO A 59 6.06 -10.42 -1.22
N ASP A 60 7.07 -10.81 -1.99
CA ASP A 60 8.43 -10.32 -1.80
C ASP A 60 8.55 -8.82 -2.15
N THR A 61 9.69 -8.24 -1.82
CA THR A 61 9.98 -6.83 -2.02
C THR A 61 9.83 -6.38 -3.48
N GLN A 62 10.28 -7.20 -4.42
CA GLN A 62 10.21 -6.88 -5.85
C GLN A 62 8.76 -6.97 -6.33
N ARG A 63 8.02 -7.96 -5.85
CA ARG A 63 6.61 -8.14 -6.16
C ARG A 63 5.74 -7.03 -5.58
N LEU A 64 6.04 -6.54 -4.39
CA LEU A 64 5.38 -5.37 -3.79
C LEU A 64 5.56 -4.12 -4.68
N PHE A 65 6.77 -3.90 -5.19
CA PHE A 65 7.05 -2.82 -6.13
C PHE A 65 6.27 -3.00 -7.44
N ASP A 66 6.29 -4.21 -8.02
CA ASP A 66 5.57 -4.52 -9.25
C ASP A 66 4.05 -4.33 -9.10
N LEU A 67 3.47 -4.76 -7.98
CA LEU A 67 2.05 -4.58 -7.68
C LEU A 67 1.70 -3.09 -7.57
N PHE A 68 2.55 -2.30 -6.91
CA PHE A 68 2.35 -0.85 -6.82
C PHE A 68 2.41 -0.18 -8.20
N CYS A 69 3.38 -0.55 -9.04
CA CYS A 69 3.50 -0.05 -10.41
C CYS A 69 2.28 -0.44 -11.26
N LYS A 70 1.78 -1.68 -11.14
CA LYS A 70 0.55 -2.11 -11.83
C LYS A 70 -0.67 -1.32 -11.39
N LEU A 71 -0.82 -1.04 -10.09
CA LEU A 71 -1.89 -0.17 -9.59
C LEU A 71 -1.77 1.25 -10.15
N TYR A 72 -0.56 1.80 -10.21
CA TYR A 72 -0.31 3.09 -10.83
C TYR A 72 -0.69 3.11 -12.33
N GLU A 73 -0.35 2.07 -13.09
CA GLU A 73 -0.69 1.98 -14.51
C GLU A 73 -2.19 1.87 -14.78
N LEU A 74 -2.91 1.14 -13.92
CA LEU A 74 -4.35 0.98 -14.02
C LEU A 74 -5.12 2.24 -13.60
N SER A 75 -4.51 3.10 -12.78
CA SER A 75 -5.14 4.32 -12.29
C SER A 75 -5.42 5.33 -13.41
N SER A 76 -6.49 6.09 -13.22
CA SER A 76 -6.85 7.22 -14.08
C SER A 76 -5.73 8.26 -14.08
N PRO A 77 -5.49 8.96 -15.21
CA PRO A 77 -4.43 9.97 -15.30
C PRO A 77 -4.48 11.03 -14.20
N SER A 78 -5.68 11.45 -13.77
CA SER A 78 -5.94 12.40 -12.68
C SER A 78 -5.86 11.81 -11.27
N CYS A 79 -5.44 10.56 -11.13
CA CYS A 79 -5.17 9.93 -9.85
C CYS A 79 -3.71 9.52 -9.72
N LYS A 80 -2.92 9.67 -10.79
CA LYS A 80 -1.50 9.29 -10.80
C LYS A 80 -0.68 10.17 -9.88
N GLU A 81 -1.05 11.44 -9.70
CA GLU A 81 -0.41 12.34 -8.76
C GLU A 81 -0.53 11.89 -7.28
N LYS A 82 -1.50 11.02 -7.00
CA LYS A 82 -1.71 10.43 -5.66
C LYS A 82 -0.71 9.33 -5.35
N PHE A 83 -0.03 8.78 -6.36
CA PHE A 83 0.99 7.75 -6.17
C PHE A 83 2.36 8.42 -6.00
N HIS A 84 2.98 8.16 -4.87
CA HIS A 84 4.27 8.75 -4.50
C HIS A 84 5.33 7.67 -4.34
N PHE A 85 6.45 7.91 -5.00
CA PHE A 85 7.69 7.15 -4.88
C PHE A 85 8.71 8.03 -4.17
N GLN A 86 9.13 7.62 -2.97
CA GLN A 86 10.10 8.38 -2.19
C GLN A 86 11.26 7.48 -1.82
N HIS A 87 12.44 7.78 -2.36
CA HIS A 87 13.67 7.10 -2.01
C HIS A 87 14.37 7.88 -0.90
N TYR A 88 14.73 7.18 0.17
CA TYR A 88 15.45 7.72 1.31
C TYR A 88 16.75 6.97 1.48
N LYS A 89 17.83 7.72 1.70
CA LYS A 89 19.12 7.17 2.11
C LYS A 89 19.44 7.70 3.50
N ASP A 90 19.56 6.80 4.46
CA ASP A 90 19.96 7.13 5.83
C ASP A 90 21.19 6.30 6.21
N GLY A 91 22.36 6.93 6.14
CA GLY A 91 23.65 6.26 6.27
C GLY A 91 23.86 5.18 5.21
N GLU A 92 24.05 3.94 5.67
CA GLU A 92 24.20 2.73 4.83
C GLU A 92 22.86 2.13 4.40
N TYR A 93 21.74 2.58 4.95
CA TYR A 93 20.42 2.02 4.64
C TYR A 93 19.73 2.80 3.52
N GLN A 94 19.16 2.06 2.58
CA GLN A 94 18.35 2.61 1.50
C GLN A 94 16.92 2.12 1.68
N TYR A 95 15.98 3.05 1.69
CA TYR A 95 14.57 2.75 1.85
C TYR A 95 13.78 3.34 0.69
N THR A 96 12.81 2.58 0.18
CA THR A 96 11.87 3.08 -0.82
C THR A 96 10.46 3.03 -0.26
N ASN A 97 9.86 4.20 -0.10
CA ASN A 97 8.47 4.35 0.33
C ASN A 97 7.59 4.47 -0.91
N LEU A 98 6.65 3.55 -1.06
CA LEU A 98 5.63 3.53 -2.10
C LEU A 98 4.29 3.84 -1.44
N CYS A 99 3.77 5.06 -1.61
CA CYS A 99 2.59 5.49 -0.87
C CYS A 99 1.53 6.11 -1.78
N ILE A 100 0.29 5.73 -1.54
CA ILE A 100 -0.88 6.37 -2.14
C ILE A 100 -1.38 7.40 -1.13
N LYS A 101 -1.53 8.66 -1.55
CA LYS A 101 -1.99 9.77 -0.72
C LYS A 101 -3.22 10.42 -1.33
N ASP A 102 -4.24 10.65 -0.52
CA ASP A 102 -5.43 11.39 -0.91
C ASP A 102 -5.66 12.56 0.05
N GLY A 103 -5.11 13.73 -0.31
CA GLY A 103 -5.07 14.89 0.58
C GLY A 103 -4.25 14.62 1.84
N LYS A 104 -4.91 14.58 3.00
CA LYS A 104 -4.27 14.27 4.31
C LYS A 104 -4.26 12.79 4.63
N ASP A 105 -4.99 11.97 3.87
CA ASP A 105 -5.12 10.54 4.10
C ASP A 105 -4.01 9.77 3.36
N ILE A 106 -3.50 8.71 3.98
CA ILE A 106 -2.50 7.82 3.39
C ILE A 106 -3.07 6.40 3.39
N PRO A 107 -3.92 6.06 2.40
CA PRO A 107 -4.58 4.76 2.33
C PRO A 107 -3.59 3.59 2.29
N LEU A 108 -2.43 3.77 1.63
CA LEU A 108 -1.42 2.73 1.50
C LEU A 108 -0.03 3.35 1.58
N CYS A 109 0.88 2.73 2.34
CA CYS A 109 2.28 3.10 2.35
C CYS A 109 3.13 1.86 2.63
N ILE A 110 3.94 1.47 1.65
CA ILE A 110 4.80 0.30 1.68
C ILE A 110 6.23 0.79 1.84
N VAL A 111 6.95 0.28 2.84
CA VAL A 111 8.35 0.61 3.08
C VAL A 111 9.20 -0.58 2.68
N ILE A 112 9.97 -0.42 1.61
CA ILE A 112 10.95 -1.38 1.12
C ILE A 112 12.31 -1.02 1.70
N ARG A 113 13.05 -2.00 2.23
CA ARG A 113 14.41 -1.87 2.77
C ARG A 113 15.39 -2.68 1.95
#